data_AF-A0A0K0SS01-F1
#
_entry.id   AF-A0A0K0SS01-F1
#
_cell.length_a   1.000
_cell.length_b   1.000
_cell.length_c   1.000
_cell.angle_alpha   90.00
_cell.angle_beta   90.00
_cell.angle_gamma   90.00
#
_symmetry.space_group_name_H-M   'P 1'
#
loop_
_entity.id
_entity.type
_entity.pdbx_description
1 polymer ?
#
loop_
_entity_poly.entity_id
_entity_poly.type
_entity_poly.pdbx_seq_one_letter_code
_entity_poly.pdbx_strand_id
1 'polypeptide(L)'
;MRKSLANVCKQFSNKHTLVGEDRITRATISDIQKYMERNARNVKKTTKLHIQEIATDIDLQIICLTSLAITCLESWQEQKKRRKIVMEDFPANDMNLGGCLLNIANTAMAINKLCLEGLDTQARVLVRTLDERLMQTPILFASKEDYKEWHKAESPEDSKSAHYRVFARKKRLYKRHAELESICLGTEVSSELHAWKQENEDFYSMAVHGASSAVQIGSWAFDFGSEGMRPNLFGTASAASIGTLKHTRFQLFWFMILFPAVLEKFHTWKPDVKDHWQKMYMVSKECIFGSAHEWLVPKNNLYFLPEICTKRY
;
A
#
# COMPACT_ATOMS: atom_id res chain seq x y z
N MET A 1 1.95 28.62 7.28
CA MET A 1 1.80 27.91 8.56
C MET A 1 2.49 28.57 9.76
N ARG A 2 3.78 28.97 9.71
CA ARG A 2 4.47 29.58 10.88
C ARG A 2 3.80 30.83 11.48
N LYS A 3 3.17 31.69 10.65
CA LYS A 3 2.45 32.89 11.13
C LYS A 3 1.14 32.59 11.87
N SER A 4 0.47 31.45 11.63
CA SER A 4 -0.83 31.17 12.28
C SER A 4 -0.66 30.61 13.68
N LEU A 5 0.31 29.71 13.91
CA LEU A 5 0.53 29.12 15.22
C LEU A 5 1.12 30.11 16.24
N ALA A 6 1.99 31.01 15.79
CA ALA A 6 2.49 32.11 16.61
C ALA A 6 1.35 33.03 17.07
N ASN A 7 0.35 33.27 16.20
CA ASN A 7 -0.84 34.04 16.54
C ASN A 7 -1.78 33.28 17.50
N VAL A 8 -1.95 31.97 17.33
CA VAL A 8 -2.73 31.12 18.26
C VAL A 8 -2.05 31.06 19.63
N CYS A 9 -0.73 30.85 19.70
CA CYS A 9 0.02 30.92 20.97
C CYS A 9 -0.01 32.32 21.58
N LYS A 10 -0.14 33.36 20.74
CA LYS A 10 -0.29 34.75 21.17
C LYS A 10 -1.64 35.02 21.81
N GLN A 11 -2.70 34.37 21.31
CA GLN A 11 -4.04 34.40 21.90
C GLN A 11 -4.11 33.57 23.20
N PHE A 12 -3.46 32.40 23.25
CA PHE A 12 -3.45 31.50 24.42
C PHE A 12 -2.63 32.00 25.62
N SER A 13 -1.61 32.83 25.41
CA SER A 13 -0.79 33.36 26.51
C SER A 13 -1.50 34.36 27.42
N ASN A 14 -2.74 34.74 27.08
CA ASN A 14 -3.57 35.54 27.95
C ASN A 14 -4.21 34.62 29.01
N LYS A 15 -3.37 34.17 29.96
CA LYS A 15 -3.70 33.53 31.24
C LYS A 15 -4.69 32.36 31.18
N HIS A 16 -4.23 31.19 30.75
CA HIS A 16 -4.83 29.93 31.20
C HIS A 16 -3.89 29.26 32.21
N THR A 17 -4.21 29.39 33.49
CA THR A 17 -3.71 28.49 34.54
C THR A 17 -4.34 27.12 34.30
N LEU A 18 -3.53 26.08 34.17
CA LEU A 18 -4.02 24.72 34.37
C LEU A 18 -4.39 24.56 35.85
N VAL A 19 -5.20 23.54 36.15
CA VAL A 19 -5.48 23.16 37.54
C VAL A 19 -4.13 22.78 38.20
N GLY A 20 -3.57 23.67 39.02
CA GLY A 20 -2.24 23.55 39.65
C GLY A 20 -1.44 24.86 39.67
N GLU A 21 -0.27 24.88 40.35
CA GLU A 21 0.60 26.06 40.48
C GLU A 21 1.44 26.34 39.21
N ASP A 22 1.59 25.36 38.31
CA ASP A 22 2.45 25.47 37.13
C ASP A 22 1.74 26.11 35.93
N ARG A 23 2.36 27.16 35.37
CA ARG A 23 1.89 27.82 34.15
C ARG A 23 2.58 27.23 32.92
N ILE A 24 1.82 26.69 31.97
CA ILE A 24 2.35 26.41 30.62
C ILE A 24 2.70 27.74 29.95
N THR A 25 3.96 27.89 29.59
CA THR A 25 4.46 29.09 28.91
C THR A 25 4.53 28.87 27.40
N ARG A 26 4.51 29.95 26.61
CA ARG A 26 4.81 29.88 25.16
C ARG A 26 6.19 29.26 24.90
N ALA A 27 7.15 29.43 25.82
CA ALA A 27 8.47 28.82 25.72
C ALA A 27 8.38 27.29 25.74
N THR A 28 7.55 26.72 26.64
CA THR A 28 7.33 25.26 26.73
C THR A 28 6.76 24.70 25.42
N ILE A 29 5.77 25.37 24.82
CA ILE A 29 5.20 24.98 23.52
C ILE A 29 6.26 25.07 22.40
N SER A 30 7.10 26.11 22.43
CA SER A 30 8.18 26.28 21.46
C SER A 30 9.22 25.17 21.56
N ASP A 31 9.49 24.64 22.75
CA ASP A 31 10.47 23.59 22.94
C ASP A 31 9.98 22.23 22.41
N ILE A 32 8.68 21.91 22.56
CA ILE A 32 8.06 20.74 21.92
C ILE A 32 8.18 20.85 20.38
N GLN A 33 7.92 22.02 19.81
CA GLN A 33 8.06 22.23 18.36
C GLN A 33 9.50 22.05 17.89
N LYS A 34 10.46 22.64 18.60
CA LYS A 34 11.90 22.46 18.29
C LYS A 34 12.27 20.98 18.38
N TYR A 35 11.75 20.26 19.37
CA TYR A 35 11.95 18.81 19.49
C TYR A 35 11.40 18.09 18.25
N MET A 36 10.15 18.34 17.84
CA MET A 36 9.54 17.75 16.64
C MET A 36 10.37 18.05 15.37
N GLU A 37 10.79 19.29 15.15
CA GLU A 37 11.58 19.68 13.96
C GLU A 37 12.98 19.06 13.94
N ARG A 38 13.63 18.91 15.10
CA ARG A 38 14.92 18.23 15.23
C ARG A 38 14.76 16.73 14.98
N ASN A 39 13.74 16.13 15.60
CA ASN A 39 13.44 14.72 15.46
C ASN A 39 13.14 14.37 14.00
N ALA A 40 12.25 15.11 13.31
CA ALA A 40 11.93 14.87 11.90
C ALA A 40 13.17 14.89 10.98
N ARG A 41 14.12 15.80 11.22
CA ARG A 41 15.38 15.85 10.46
C ARG A 41 16.27 14.63 10.72
N ASN A 42 16.37 14.22 11.99
CA ASN A 42 17.14 13.04 12.38
C ASN A 42 16.53 11.75 11.82
N VAL A 43 15.21 11.64 11.86
CA VAL A 43 14.46 10.51 11.30
C VAL A 43 14.76 10.41 9.81
N LYS A 44 14.55 11.48 9.04
CA LYS A 44 14.79 11.49 7.60
C LYS A 44 16.22 11.10 7.22
N LYS A 45 17.22 11.57 7.98
CA LYS A 45 18.62 11.20 7.75
C LYS A 45 18.85 9.70 8.00
N THR A 46 18.31 9.17 9.10
CA THR A 46 18.52 7.79 9.54
C THR A 46 17.76 6.81 8.65
N THR A 47 16.47 7.05 8.40
CA THR A 47 15.66 6.19 7.52
C THR A 47 16.25 6.15 6.12
N LYS A 48 16.62 7.29 5.54
CA LYS A 48 17.27 7.33 4.22
C LYS A 48 18.53 6.46 4.13
N LEU A 49 19.29 6.27 5.20
CA LEU A 49 20.47 5.40 5.17
C LEU A 49 20.12 3.91 5.12
N HIS A 50 19.00 3.50 5.73
CA HIS A 50 18.70 2.09 5.95
C HIS A 50 17.56 1.52 5.10
N ILE A 51 16.61 2.35 4.64
CA ILE A 51 15.41 1.86 3.94
C ILE A 51 15.22 2.48 2.55
N GLN A 52 16.15 3.33 2.08
CA GLN A 52 16.00 4.07 0.83
C GLN A 52 15.88 3.16 -0.40
N GLU A 53 16.60 2.06 -0.45
CA GLU A 53 16.54 1.12 -1.58
C GLU A 53 15.12 0.53 -1.73
N ILE A 54 14.59 -0.03 -0.64
CA ILE A 54 13.23 -0.60 -0.61
C ILE A 54 12.18 0.48 -0.91
N ALA A 55 12.38 1.69 -0.38
CA ALA A 55 11.49 2.82 -0.65
C ALA A 55 11.50 3.24 -2.13
N THR A 56 12.68 3.22 -2.78
CA THR A 56 12.82 3.52 -4.21
C THR A 56 12.18 2.45 -5.08
N ASP A 57 12.30 1.17 -4.71
CA ASP A 57 11.56 0.11 -5.39
C ASP A 57 10.06 0.39 -5.33
N ILE A 58 9.51 0.66 -4.14
CA ILE A 58 8.08 0.96 -3.97
C ILE A 58 7.65 2.17 -4.81
N ASP A 59 8.46 3.24 -4.86
CA ASP A 59 8.19 4.41 -5.71
C ASP A 59 8.10 4.03 -7.20
N LEU A 60 8.97 3.12 -7.67
CA LEU A 60 8.90 2.61 -9.04
C LEU A 60 7.62 1.79 -9.30
N GLN A 61 7.19 0.98 -8.33
CA GLN A 61 5.93 0.24 -8.41
C GLN A 61 4.71 1.18 -8.41
N ILE A 62 4.76 2.27 -7.64
CA ILE A 62 3.75 3.34 -7.67
C ILE A 62 3.70 3.99 -9.05
N ILE A 63 4.84 4.36 -9.64
CA ILE A 63 4.92 4.93 -10.99
C ILE A 63 4.29 3.98 -12.02
N CYS A 64 4.59 2.69 -11.93
CA CYS A 64 4.01 1.65 -12.78
C CYS A 64 2.47 1.66 -12.69
N LEU A 65 1.92 1.58 -11.48
CA LEU A 65 0.46 1.57 -11.24
C LEU A 65 -0.22 2.88 -11.67
N THR A 66 0.39 4.02 -11.37
CA THR A 66 -0.13 5.33 -11.75
C THR A 66 -0.14 5.50 -13.27
N SER A 67 0.87 4.99 -13.98
CA SER A 67 0.90 5.03 -15.44
C SER A 67 -0.30 4.28 -16.04
N LEU A 68 -0.58 3.06 -15.55
CA LEU A 68 -1.77 2.31 -15.98
C LEU A 68 -3.07 3.02 -15.59
N ALA A 69 -3.13 3.62 -14.41
CA ALA A 69 -4.30 4.38 -13.97
C ALA A 69 -4.57 5.59 -14.85
N ILE A 70 -3.53 6.33 -15.27
CA ILE A 70 -3.65 7.45 -16.20
C ILE A 70 -4.16 6.96 -17.56
N THR A 71 -3.63 5.84 -18.08
CA THR A 71 -4.18 5.24 -19.31
C THR A 71 -5.67 4.96 -19.20
N CYS A 72 -6.12 4.42 -18.07
CA CYS A 72 -7.55 4.16 -17.83
C CYS A 72 -8.37 5.47 -17.89
N LEU A 73 -7.89 6.53 -17.23
CA LEU A 73 -8.60 7.81 -17.19
C LEU A 73 -8.63 8.50 -18.55
N GLU A 74 -7.53 8.49 -19.31
CA GLU A 74 -7.49 9.05 -20.67
C GLU A 74 -8.38 8.26 -21.63
N SER A 75 -8.37 6.92 -21.55
CA SER A 75 -9.26 6.08 -22.34
C SER A 75 -10.73 6.42 -22.10
N TRP A 76 -11.12 6.60 -20.84
CA TRP A 76 -12.47 6.99 -20.46
C TRP A 76 -12.84 8.39 -20.99
N GLN A 77 -11.96 9.38 -20.82
CA GLN A 77 -12.21 10.77 -21.25
C GLN A 77 -12.36 10.90 -22.77
N GLU A 78 -11.50 10.24 -23.53
CA GLU A 78 -11.48 10.38 -24.98
C GLU A 78 -12.52 9.50 -25.69
N GLN A 79 -13.16 8.56 -24.98
CA GLN A 79 -14.10 7.56 -25.51
C GLN A 79 -13.55 6.79 -26.73
N LYS A 80 -12.22 6.75 -26.91
CA LYS A 80 -11.60 6.09 -28.05
C LYS A 80 -11.66 4.58 -27.85
N LYS A 81 -12.46 3.88 -28.67
CA LYS A 81 -12.58 2.41 -28.66
C LYS A 81 -11.23 1.67 -28.67
N ARG A 82 -10.19 2.24 -29.28
CA ARG A 82 -8.85 1.64 -29.37
C ARG A 82 -8.04 1.65 -28.07
N ARG A 83 -8.47 2.39 -27.04
CA ARG A 83 -7.75 2.52 -25.75
C ARG A 83 -8.44 1.82 -24.58
N LYS A 84 -9.62 1.23 -24.82
CA LYS A 84 -10.42 0.58 -23.78
C LYS A 84 -9.65 -0.57 -23.14
N ILE A 85 -9.56 -0.52 -21.82
CA ILE A 85 -8.89 -1.56 -21.02
C ILE A 85 -9.92 -2.56 -20.53
N VAL A 86 -11.05 -2.07 -20.02
CA VAL A 86 -12.20 -2.86 -19.58
C VAL A 86 -13.12 -3.10 -20.78
N MET A 87 -13.54 -4.35 -20.98
CA MET A 87 -14.47 -4.71 -22.07
C MET A 87 -15.81 -3.98 -21.96
N GLU A 88 -16.41 -3.66 -23.11
CA GLU A 88 -17.66 -2.88 -23.18
C GLU A 88 -18.86 -3.56 -22.52
N ASP A 89 -18.87 -4.89 -22.46
CA ASP A 89 -19.94 -5.69 -21.88
C ASP A 89 -19.72 -5.98 -20.38
N PHE A 90 -18.66 -5.43 -19.79
CA PHE A 90 -18.36 -5.50 -18.37
C PHE A 90 -19.13 -4.40 -17.61
N PRO A 91 -19.63 -4.65 -16.38
CA PRO A 91 -20.38 -3.66 -15.60
C PRO A 91 -19.56 -2.47 -15.08
N ALA A 92 -18.25 -2.51 -15.24
CA ALA A 92 -17.32 -1.43 -14.90
C ALA A 92 -16.80 -0.76 -16.18
N ASN A 93 -16.23 0.44 -16.04
CA ASN A 93 -15.52 1.11 -17.11
C ASN A 93 -14.08 1.45 -16.67
N ASP A 94 -13.30 2.04 -17.59
CA ASP A 94 -11.91 2.41 -17.32
C ASP A 94 -11.79 3.45 -16.20
N MET A 95 -12.76 4.35 -15.99
CA MET A 95 -12.73 5.26 -14.83
C MET A 95 -12.80 4.49 -13.51
N ASN A 96 -13.64 3.45 -13.42
CA ASN A 96 -13.70 2.62 -12.21
C ASN A 96 -12.38 1.88 -11.96
N LEU A 97 -11.77 1.34 -13.02
CA LEU A 97 -10.47 0.69 -12.95
C LEU A 97 -9.36 1.67 -12.51
N GLY A 98 -9.28 2.82 -13.16
CA GLY A 98 -8.33 3.88 -12.81
C GLY A 98 -8.50 4.36 -11.37
N GLY A 99 -9.74 4.46 -10.89
CA GLY A 99 -10.05 4.74 -9.49
C GLY A 99 -9.48 3.69 -8.53
N CYS A 100 -9.63 2.39 -8.82
CA CYS A 100 -9.05 1.32 -7.99
C CYS A 100 -7.52 1.40 -7.95
N LEU A 101 -6.88 1.56 -9.12
CA LEU A 101 -5.43 1.64 -9.25
C LEU A 101 -4.85 2.88 -8.54
N LEU A 102 -5.50 4.04 -8.66
CA LEU A 102 -5.09 5.25 -7.94
C LEU A 102 -5.20 5.09 -6.43
N ASN A 103 -6.25 4.43 -5.93
CA ASN A 103 -6.38 4.17 -4.49
C ASN A 103 -5.22 3.29 -4.00
N ILE A 104 -4.91 2.20 -4.71
CA ILE A 104 -3.77 1.33 -4.40
C ILE A 104 -2.46 2.13 -4.39
N ALA A 105 -2.18 2.89 -5.46
CA ALA A 105 -0.96 3.68 -5.59
C ALA A 105 -0.82 4.74 -4.48
N ASN A 106 -1.92 5.44 -4.14
CA ASN A 106 -1.92 6.44 -3.08
C ASN A 106 -1.75 5.82 -1.69
N THR A 107 -2.36 4.66 -1.41
CA THR A 107 -2.15 3.94 -0.15
C THR A 107 -0.70 3.47 -0.02
N ALA A 108 -0.11 2.92 -1.10
CA ALA A 108 1.30 2.55 -1.13
C ALA A 108 2.23 3.75 -0.91
N MET A 109 1.95 4.89 -1.57
CA MET A 109 2.70 6.13 -1.37
C MET A 109 2.62 6.61 0.09
N ALA A 110 1.44 6.52 0.71
CA ALA A 110 1.24 6.90 2.11
C ALA A 110 2.04 5.99 3.05
N ILE A 111 2.03 4.66 2.84
CA ILE A 111 2.84 3.70 3.60
C ILE A 111 4.34 4.06 3.48
N ASN A 112 4.82 4.28 2.26
CA ASN A 112 6.24 4.61 2.02
C ASN A 112 6.65 5.88 2.77
N LYS A 113 5.85 6.94 2.67
CA LYS A 113 6.08 8.21 3.38
C LYS A 113 6.05 8.07 4.90
N LEU A 114 5.05 7.38 5.45
CA LEU A 114 4.93 7.16 6.88
C LEU A 114 6.14 6.40 7.44
N CYS A 115 6.61 5.35 6.76
CA CYS A 115 7.83 4.63 7.15
C CYS A 115 9.08 5.54 7.10
N LEU A 116 9.24 6.33 6.04
CA LEU A 116 10.36 7.29 5.92
C LEU A 116 10.33 8.38 7.01
N GLU A 117 9.15 8.73 7.49
CA GLU A 117 8.89 9.67 8.59
C GLU A 117 8.88 8.99 9.97
N GLY A 118 9.15 7.69 10.07
CA GLY A 118 9.22 6.95 11.34
C GLY A 118 7.87 6.65 11.98
N LEU A 119 6.77 6.78 11.23
CA LEU A 119 5.39 6.52 11.64
C LEU A 119 4.95 5.10 11.26
N ASP A 120 5.77 4.11 11.62
CA ASP A 120 5.60 2.70 11.21
C ASP A 120 4.25 2.12 11.64
N THR A 121 3.79 2.40 12.85
CA THR A 121 2.51 1.90 13.36
C THR A 121 1.33 2.32 12.49
N GLN A 122 1.30 3.58 12.06
CA GLN A 122 0.28 4.09 11.14
C GLN A 122 0.44 3.46 9.75
N ALA A 123 1.68 3.23 9.31
CA ALA A 123 1.94 2.54 8.05
C ALA A 123 1.39 1.10 8.08
N ARG A 124 1.54 0.35 9.18
CA ARG A 124 1.00 -1.01 9.34
C ARG A 124 -0.51 -1.09 9.22
N VAL A 125 -1.23 -0.09 9.74
CA VAL A 125 -2.70 0.01 9.58
C VAL A 125 -3.06 0.17 8.10
N LEU A 126 -2.32 1.00 7.36
CA LEU A 126 -2.53 1.17 5.93
C LEU A 126 -2.14 -0.08 5.13
N VAL A 127 -1.12 -0.83 5.55
CA VAL A 127 -0.74 -2.11 4.91
C VAL A 127 -1.91 -3.09 4.90
N ARG A 128 -2.63 -3.25 6.03
CA ARG A 128 -3.81 -4.13 6.07
C ARG A 128 -4.89 -3.70 5.07
N THR A 129 -5.05 -2.40 4.86
CA THR A 129 -5.99 -1.86 3.87
C THR A 129 -5.49 -2.11 2.45
N LEU A 130 -4.19 -1.90 2.21
CA LEU A 130 -3.55 -2.14 0.91
C LEU A 130 -3.68 -3.60 0.49
N ASP A 131 -3.31 -4.55 1.35
CA ASP A 131 -3.36 -6.00 1.07
C ASP A 131 -4.74 -6.43 0.61
N GLU A 132 -5.77 -5.98 1.30
CA GLU A 132 -7.14 -6.28 0.94
C GLU A 132 -7.53 -5.66 -0.40
N ARG A 133 -7.14 -4.42 -0.70
CA ARG A 133 -7.40 -3.81 -2.01
C ARG A 133 -6.69 -4.54 -3.14
N LEU A 134 -5.44 -4.94 -2.92
CA LEU A 134 -4.66 -5.73 -3.88
C LEU A 134 -5.33 -7.08 -4.19
N MET A 135 -6.02 -7.69 -3.22
CA MET A 135 -6.80 -8.92 -3.45
C MET A 135 -8.19 -8.67 -4.05
N GLN A 136 -8.88 -7.62 -3.61
CA GLN A 136 -10.24 -7.30 -4.07
C GLN A 136 -10.25 -6.88 -5.55
N THR A 137 -9.30 -6.05 -5.98
CA THR A 137 -9.29 -5.50 -7.35
C THR A 137 -9.23 -6.59 -8.44
N PRO A 138 -8.32 -7.59 -8.40
CA PRO A 138 -8.33 -8.69 -9.35
C PRO A 138 -9.64 -9.48 -9.35
N ILE A 139 -10.23 -9.71 -8.16
CA ILE A 139 -11.52 -10.43 -8.03
C ILE A 139 -12.66 -9.65 -8.70
N LEU A 140 -12.74 -8.35 -8.42
CA LEU A 140 -13.76 -7.47 -8.97
C LEU A 140 -13.68 -7.39 -10.50
N PHE A 141 -12.47 -7.33 -11.08
CA PHE A 141 -12.30 -7.25 -12.53
C PHE A 141 -12.27 -8.62 -13.22
N ALA A 142 -12.25 -9.73 -12.48
CA ALA A 142 -12.42 -11.08 -13.04
C ALA A 142 -13.87 -11.57 -13.07
N SER A 143 -14.80 -10.89 -12.41
CA SER A 143 -16.17 -11.39 -12.17
C SER A 143 -17.22 -10.28 -12.29
N LYS A 144 -18.04 -10.34 -13.36
CA LYS A 144 -19.11 -9.34 -13.59
C LYS A 144 -20.12 -9.36 -12.46
N GLU A 145 -20.43 -10.53 -11.92
CA GLU A 145 -21.40 -10.75 -10.85
C GLU A 145 -20.89 -10.15 -9.54
N ASP A 146 -19.65 -10.44 -9.16
CA ASP A 146 -19.04 -9.90 -7.95
C ASP A 146 -18.90 -8.36 -8.05
N TYR A 147 -18.55 -7.83 -9.24
CA TYR A 147 -18.50 -6.39 -9.47
C TYR A 147 -19.87 -5.72 -9.33
N LYS A 148 -20.91 -6.25 -9.99
CA LYS A 148 -22.28 -5.71 -9.89
C LYS A 148 -22.76 -5.70 -8.45
N GLU A 149 -22.47 -6.75 -7.70
CA GLU A 149 -22.85 -6.86 -6.30
C GLU A 149 -22.14 -5.81 -5.43
N TRP A 150 -20.85 -5.62 -5.66
CA TRP A 150 -20.06 -4.59 -4.96
C TRP A 150 -20.49 -3.16 -5.33
N HIS A 151 -20.79 -2.91 -6.60
CA HIS A 151 -21.10 -1.58 -7.12
C HIS A 151 -22.49 -1.06 -6.71
N LYS A 152 -23.42 -1.94 -6.34
CA LYS A 152 -24.78 -1.57 -5.87
C LYS A 152 -24.79 -0.89 -4.49
N ALA A 153 -23.65 -0.86 -3.79
CA ALA A 153 -23.59 -0.30 -2.44
C ALA A 153 -23.63 1.23 -2.45
N GLU A 154 -24.80 1.82 -2.17
CA GLU A 154 -25.00 3.27 -2.08
C GLU A 154 -24.99 3.79 -0.64
N SER A 155 -25.23 2.91 0.35
CA SER A 155 -25.18 3.23 1.78
C SER A 155 -24.03 2.52 2.51
N PRO A 156 -23.62 3.00 3.72
CA PRO A 156 -22.66 2.28 4.55
C PRO A 156 -23.08 0.84 4.88
N GLU A 157 -24.37 0.61 5.13
CA GLU A 157 -24.95 -0.71 5.42
C GLU A 157 -24.86 -1.63 4.20
N ASP A 158 -25.20 -1.11 3.02
CA ASP A 158 -25.08 -1.86 1.76
C ASP A 158 -23.61 -2.18 1.45
N SER A 159 -22.70 -1.25 1.69
CA SER A 159 -21.27 -1.44 1.52
C SER A 159 -20.74 -2.56 2.41
N LYS A 160 -21.12 -2.57 3.69
CA LYS A 160 -20.78 -3.65 4.62
C LYS A 160 -21.37 -4.99 4.18
N SER A 161 -22.63 -5.00 3.73
CA SER A 161 -23.32 -6.19 3.25
C SER A 161 -22.67 -6.76 1.99
N ALA A 162 -22.43 -5.92 0.98
CA ALA A 162 -21.76 -6.28 -0.26
C ALA A 162 -20.34 -6.80 0.01
N HIS A 163 -19.57 -6.10 0.85
CA HIS A 163 -18.25 -6.55 1.26
C HIS A 163 -18.29 -7.93 1.93
N TYR A 164 -19.24 -8.15 2.85
CA TYR A 164 -19.40 -9.45 3.50
C TYR A 164 -19.76 -10.56 2.49
N ARG A 165 -20.70 -10.29 1.58
CA ARG A 165 -21.15 -11.25 0.56
C ARG A 165 -20.05 -11.60 -0.43
N VAL A 166 -19.31 -10.61 -0.92
CA VAL A 166 -18.31 -10.77 -1.99
C VAL A 166 -16.98 -11.28 -1.43
N PHE A 167 -16.51 -10.74 -0.29
CA PHE A 167 -15.13 -10.95 0.19
C PHE A 167 -15.06 -11.70 1.53
N ALA A 168 -15.77 -11.26 2.56
CA ALA A 168 -15.49 -11.72 3.93
C ALA A 168 -16.09 -13.09 4.29
N ARG A 169 -17.19 -13.50 3.65
CA ARG A 169 -17.89 -14.75 4.01
C ARG A 169 -16.98 -15.97 3.85
N LYS A 170 -16.72 -16.71 4.93
CA LYS A 170 -15.97 -18.00 4.92
C LYS A 170 -14.57 -17.91 4.26
N LYS A 171 -13.78 -16.87 4.56
CA LYS A 171 -12.45 -16.63 3.95
C LYS A 171 -12.50 -16.57 2.40
N ARG A 172 -13.63 -16.13 1.83
CA ARG A 172 -13.87 -16.12 0.38
C ARG A 172 -12.86 -15.27 -0.37
N LEU A 173 -12.40 -14.15 0.19
CA LEU A 173 -11.39 -13.27 -0.41
C LEU A 173 -10.15 -14.08 -0.81
N TYR A 174 -9.54 -14.78 0.14
CA TYR A 174 -8.35 -15.60 -0.08
C TYR A 174 -8.57 -16.75 -1.03
N LYS A 175 -9.68 -17.48 -0.86
CA LYS A 175 -10.00 -18.61 -1.73
C LYS A 175 -10.14 -18.14 -3.19
N ARG A 176 -10.87 -17.04 -3.42
CA ARG A 176 -11.07 -16.46 -4.75
C ARG A 176 -9.78 -15.90 -5.33
N HIS A 177 -8.94 -15.29 -4.50
CA HIS A 177 -7.64 -14.79 -4.92
C HIS A 177 -6.73 -15.96 -5.38
N ALA A 178 -6.65 -17.03 -4.59
CA ALA A 178 -5.89 -18.23 -4.94
C ALA A 178 -6.41 -18.92 -6.22
N GLU A 179 -7.73 -19.02 -6.36
CA GLU A 179 -8.38 -19.50 -7.59
C GLU A 179 -7.94 -18.65 -8.81
N LEU A 180 -7.91 -17.32 -8.67
CA LEU A 180 -7.46 -16.44 -9.75
C LEU A 180 -5.97 -16.56 -10.06
N GLU A 181 -5.12 -16.71 -9.05
CA GLU A 181 -3.69 -16.95 -9.26
C GLU A 181 -3.48 -18.23 -10.09
N SER A 182 -4.14 -19.33 -9.73
CA SER A 182 -4.09 -20.58 -10.49
C SER A 182 -4.59 -20.40 -11.93
N ILE A 183 -5.75 -19.76 -12.10
CA ILE A 183 -6.37 -19.54 -13.41
C ILE A 183 -5.52 -18.63 -14.32
N CYS A 184 -4.94 -17.56 -13.78
CA CYS A 184 -4.25 -16.53 -14.55
C CYS A 184 -2.76 -16.81 -14.75
N LEU A 185 -2.11 -17.47 -13.80
CA LEU A 185 -0.67 -17.75 -13.84
C LEU A 185 -0.36 -19.17 -14.35
N GLY A 186 -1.35 -20.07 -14.33
CA GLY A 186 -1.19 -21.44 -14.84
C GLY A 186 -0.27 -22.30 -13.98
N THR A 187 -0.02 -21.87 -12.74
CA THR A 187 0.81 -22.56 -11.76
C THR A 187 0.04 -22.67 -10.46
N GLU A 188 0.15 -23.80 -9.78
CA GLU A 188 -0.30 -23.90 -8.40
C GLU A 188 0.58 -22.98 -7.55
N VAL A 189 -0.04 -21.99 -6.91
CA VAL A 189 0.67 -21.14 -5.96
C VAL A 189 1.03 -22.00 -4.76
N SER A 190 2.30 -21.99 -4.39
CA SER A 190 2.81 -22.76 -3.26
C SER A 190 2.01 -22.50 -1.99
N SER A 191 1.69 -23.57 -1.25
CA SER A 191 1.01 -23.50 0.04
C SER A 191 1.71 -22.57 1.05
N GLU A 192 3.03 -22.47 0.94
CA GLU A 192 3.91 -21.63 1.74
C GLU A 192 3.66 -20.14 1.50
N LEU A 193 3.44 -19.73 0.25
CA LEU A 193 3.07 -18.35 -0.07
C LEU A 193 1.70 -17.99 0.52
N HIS A 194 0.74 -18.92 0.47
CA HIS A 194 -0.57 -18.72 1.09
C HIS A 194 -0.47 -18.62 2.62
N ALA A 195 0.32 -19.49 3.25
CA ALA A 195 0.57 -19.43 4.69
C ALA A 195 1.22 -18.10 5.09
N TRP A 196 2.23 -17.66 4.34
CA TRP A 196 2.90 -16.37 4.56
C TRP A 196 1.93 -15.19 4.42
N LYS A 197 1.07 -15.17 3.40
CA LYS A 197 0.05 -14.12 3.23
C LYS A 197 -0.94 -14.09 4.40
N GLN A 198 -1.33 -15.27 4.90
CA GLN A 198 -2.26 -15.37 6.03
C GLN A 198 -1.61 -14.88 7.34
N GLU A 199 -0.37 -15.29 7.62
CA GLU A 199 0.39 -14.84 8.80
C GLU A 199 0.55 -13.32 8.82
N ASN A 200 0.88 -12.72 7.68
CA ASN A 200 1.02 -11.27 7.58
C ASN A 200 -0.32 -10.55 7.76
N GLU A 201 -1.42 -11.06 7.21
CA GLU A 201 -2.74 -10.48 7.46
C GLU A 201 -3.07 -10.49 8.96
N ASP A 202 -2.86 -11.63 9.64
CA ASP A 202 -3.11 -11.73 11.07
C ASP A 202 -2.26 -10.71 11.84
N PHE A 203 -0.98 -10.58 11.50
CA PHE A 203 -0.06 -9.61 12.09
C PHE A 203 -0.53 -8.16 11.88
N TYR A 204 -0.86 -7.74 10.65
CA TYR A 204 -1.29 -6.36 10.39
C TYR A 204 -2.71 -6.07 10.89
N SER A 205 -3.57 -7.08 10.99
CA SER A 205 -4.91 -6.94 11.60
C SER A 205 -4.83 -6.60 13.09
N MET A 206 -3.81 -7.10 13.80
CA MET A 206 -3.58 -6.71 15.21
C MET A 206 -3.33 -5.21 15.36
N ALA A 207 -2.67 -4.56 14.38
CA ALA A 207 -2.44 -3.12 14.39
C ALA A 207 -3.74 -2.34 14.18
N VAL A 208 -4.62 -2.80 13.29
CA VAL A 208 -5.93 -2.18 13.03
C VAL A 208 -6.84 -2.24 14.26
N HIS A 209 -6.85 -3.37 14.96
CA HIS A 209 -7.70 -3.58 16.14
C HIS A 209 -7.12 -3.03 17.44
N GLY A 210 -5.92 -2.44 17.41
CA GLY A 210 -5.28 -1.90 18.60
C GLY A 210 -5.03 -2.98 19.66
N ALA A 211 -4.66 -4.19 19.24
CA ALA A 211 -4.30 -5.25 20.18
C ALA A 211 -3.20 -4.76 21.12
N SER A 212 -3.26 -5.12 22.41
CA SER A 212 -2.35 -4.59 23.42
C SER A 212 -0.87 -4.73 23.03
N SER A 213 -0.49 -5.88 22.47
CA SER A 213 0.86 -6.13 21.95
C SER A 213 1.22 -5.23 20.77
N ALA A 214 0.30 -4.99 19.83
CA ALA A 214 0.52 -4.09 18.71
C ALA A 214 0.67 -2.64 19.17
N VAL A 215 -0.10 -2.21 20.18
CA VAL A 215 0.02 -0.89 20.80
C VAL A 215 1.37 -0.74 21.51
N GLN A 216 1.77 -1.73 22.30
CA GLN A 216 3.07 -1.73 22.99
C GLN A 216 4.21 -1.67 21.97
N ILE A 217 4.26 -2.60 21.01
CA ILE A 217 5.30 -2.65 19.98
C ILE A 217 5.31 -1.35 19.15
N GLY A 218 4.14 -0.83 18.77
CA GLY A 218 4.01 0.38 17.97
C GLY A 218 4.35 1.68 18.70
N SER A 219 4.43 1.64 20.04
CA SER A 219 4.84 2.77 20.88
C SER A 219 6.36 2.89 20.99
N TRP A 220 7.12 1.91 20.51
CA TRP A 220 8.58 1.90 20.54
C TRP A 220 9.15 1.86 19.11
N ALA A 221 10.24 2.59 18.90
CA ALA A 221 11.07 2.51 17.72
C ALA A 221 12.33 1.73 18.06
N PHE A 222 12.68 0.79 17.20
CA PHE A 222 13.82 -0.12 17.35
C PHE A 222 15.01 0.43 16.56
N ASP A 223 16.18 0.51 17.16
CA ASP A 223 17.34 1.08 16.51
C ASP A 223 17.85 0.18 15.37
N PHE A 224 18.49 0.79 14.37
CA PHE A 224 19.11 0.06 13.28
C PHE A 224 20.49 -0.45 13.73
N GLY A 225 20.71 -1.76 13.67
CA GLY A 225 22.01 -2.38 13.95
C GLY A 225 22.38 -2.50 15.43
N SER A 226 21.47 -2.20 16.35
CA SER A 226 21.62 -2.42 17.79
C SER A 226 20.31 -2.90 18.40
N GLU A 227 20.35 -3.37 19.65
CA GLU A 227 19.17 -3.80 20.41
C GLU A 227 18.47 -2.64 21.15
N GLY A 228 18.78 -1.39 20.77
CA GLY A 228 18.21 -0.21 21.39
C GLY A 228 16.73 -0.03 21.06
N MET A 229 15.96 0.45 22.03
CA MET A 229 14.58 0.89 21.83
C MET A 229 14.34 2.26 22.44
N ARG A 230 13.49 3.06 21.79
CA ARG A 230 13.14 4.42 22.22
C ARG A 230 11.67 4.71 21.95
N PRO A 231 11.02 5.60 22.70
CA PRO A 231 9.62 5.93 22.47
C PRO A 231 9.42 6.47 21.04
N ASN A 232 8.38 5.98 20.35
CA ASN A 232 8.04 6.42 18.99
C ASN A 232 7.24 7.74 19.00
N LEU A 233 7.78 8.77 19.65
CA LEU A 233 7.12 10.05 19.84
C LEU A 233 7.30 10.94 18.60
N PHE A 234 6.20 11.34 17.97
CA PHE A 234 6.17 12.14 16.73
C PHE A 234 6.88 11.49 15.53
N GLY A 235 6.94 10.15 15.52
CA GLY A 235 7.68 9.37 14.52
C GLY A 235 9.15 9.26 14.88
N THR A 236 9.70 8.06 14.80
CA THR A 236 11.11 7.80 15.12
C THR A 236 11.64 6.73 14.18
N ALA A 237 12.85 6.93 13.65
CA ALA A 237 13.44 5.97 12.72
C ALA A 237 13.55 4.60 13.40
N SER A 238 12.94 3.60 12.78
CA SER A 238 12.76 2.27 13.37
C SER A 238 13.14 1.18 12.38
N ALA A 239 13.95 0.21 12.81
CA ALA A 239 14.28 -0.99 12.03
C ALA A 239 13.02 -1.81 11.68
N ALA A 240 11.95 -1.68 12.46
CA ALA A 240 10.69 -2.36 12.18
C ALA A 240 10.06 -1.94 10.85
N SER A 241 10.33 -0.71 10.36
CA SER A 241 9.86 -0.25 9.05
C SER A 241 10.42 -1.06 7.88
N ILE A 242 11.53 -1.78 8.05
CA ILE A 242 12.05 -2.69 7.03
C ILE A 242 11.03 -3.79 6.72
N GLY A 243 10.42 -4.40 7.75
CA GLY A 243 9.43 -5.46 7.58
C GLY A 243 8.19 -4.95 6.84
N THR A 244 7.64 -3.82 7.31
CA THR A 244 6.48 -3.14 6.70
C THR A 244 6.71 -2.83 5.23
N LEU A 245 7.88 -2.27 4.87
CA LEU A 245 8.21 -1.92 3.49
C LEU A 245 8.50 -3.15 2.63
N LYS A 246 9.21 -4.16 3.14
CA LYS A 246 9.44 -5.42 2.39
C LYS A 246 8.13 -6.11 2.03
N HIS A 247 7.21 -6.20 2.98
CA HIS A 247 5.88 -6.75 2.72
C HIS A 247 5.12 -5.94 1.67
N THR A 248 5.08 -4.61 1.82
CA THR A 248 4.44 -3.70 0.86
C THR A 248 5.00 -3.88 -0.55
N ARG A 249 6.34 -3.87 -0.69
CA ARG A 249 7.05 -4.08 -1.95
C ARG A 249 6.70 -5.43 -2.59
N PHE A 250 6.63 -6.49 -1.78
CA PHE A 250 6.28 -7.82 -2.27
C PHE A 250 4.83 -7.91 -2.75
N GLN A 251 3.87 -7.37 -1.98
CA GLN A 251 2.45 -7.43 -2.33
C GLN A 251 2.14 -6.64 -3.62
N LEU A 252 2.72 -5.44 -3.76
CA LEU A 252 2.63 -4.65 -4.98
C LEU A 252 3.27 -5.37 -6.18
N PHE A 253 4.45 -5.96 -6.00
CA PHE A 253 5.11 -6.77 -7.02
C PHE A 253 4.20 -7.92 -7.49
N TRP A 254 3.67 -8.69 -6.55
CA TRP A 254 2.79 -9.82 -6.85
C TRP A 254 1.51 -9.38 -7.57
N PHE A 255 0.93 -8.25 -7.16
CA PHE A 255 -0.21 -7.66 -7.85
C PHE A 255 0.13 -7.28 -9.30
N MET A 256 1.33 -6.75 -9.58
CA MET A 256 1.76 -6.43 -10.95
C MET A 256 2.07 -7.65 -11.81
N ILE A 257 2.21 -8.84 -11.22
CA ILE A 257 2.21 -10.11 -11.96
C ILE A 257 0.77 -10.53 -12.27
N LEU A 258 -0.08 -10.61 -11.24
CA LEU A 258 -1.42 -11.17 -11.33
C LEU A 258 -2.38 -10.29 -12.13
N PHE A 259 -2.41 -8.98 -11.83
CA PHE A 259 -3.45 -8.10 -12.34
C PHE A 259 -3.41 -7.91 -13.86
N PRO A 260 -2.23 -7.76 -14.51
CA PRO A 260 -2.17 -7.74 -15.98
C PRO A 260 -2.64 -9.05 -16.61
N ALA A 261 -2.39 -10.19 -15.95
CA ALA A 261 -2.89 -11.48 -16.40
C ALA A 261 -4.42 -11.59 -16.26
N VAL A 262 -5.03 -10.93 -15.26
CA VAL A 262 -6.48 -10.77 -15.15
C VAL A 262 -7.00 -9.89 -16.29
N LEU A 263 -6.38 -8.75 -16.56
CA LEU A 263 -6.78 -7.85 -17.66
C LEU A 263 -6.68 -8.54 -19.02
N GLU A 264 -5.62 -9.29 -19.28
CA GLU A 264 -5.47 -10.05 -20.52
C GLU A 264 -6.54 -11.16 -20.63
N LYS A 265 -6.76 -11.94 -19.57
CA LYS A 265 -7.65 -13.09 -19.60
C LYS A 265 -9.14 -12.73 -19.63
N PHE A 266 -9.54 -11.73 -18.84
CA PHE A 266 -10.94 -11.37 -18.64
C PHE A 266 -11.35 -10.10 -19.38
N HIS A 267 -10.40 -9.29 -19.86
CA HIS A 267 -10.71 -8.09 -20.64
C HIS A 267 -9.99 -8.01 -21.99
N THR A 268 -9.23 -9.04 -22.38
CA THR A 268 -8.48 -9.09 -23.65
C THR A 268 -7.49 -7.94 -23.82
N TRP A 269 -7.14 -7.24 -22.75
CA TRP A 269 -6.26 -6.08 -22.80
C TRP A 269 -4.81 -6.49 -22.98
N LYS A 270 -4.11 -5.76 -23.86
CA LYS A 270 -2.67 -5.82 -24.04
C LYS A 270 -2.12 -4.40 -24.13
N PRO A 271 -0.94 -4.11 -23.53
CA PRO A 271 -0.38 -2.78 -23.59
C PRO A 271 0.02 -2.40 -25.02
N ASP A 272 -0.32 -1.18 -25.44
CA ASP A 272 0.10 -0.58 -26.70
C ASP A 272 1.38 0.24 -26.50
N VAL A 273 2.48 -0.20 -27.11
CA VAL A 273 3.80 0.44 -27.02
C VAL A 273 3.84 1.84 -27.63
N LYS A 274 2.85 2.20 -28.44
CA LYS A 274 2.71 3.53 -29.05
C LYS A 274 2.06 4.53 -28.11
N ASP A 275 1.31 4.06 -27.13
CA ASP A 275 0.72 4.91 -26.11
C ASP A 275 1.77 5.26 -25.04
N HIS A 276 1.93 6.56 -24.75
CA HIS A 276 2.99 7.04 -23.86
C HIS A 276 2.90 6.42 -22.47
N TRP A 277 1.70 6.41 -21.86
CA TRP A 277 1.50 5.93 -20.50
C TRP A 277 1.58 4.41 -20.42
N GLN A 278 1.08 3.70 -21.43
CA GLN A 278 1.24 2.24 -21.49
C GLN A 278 2.71 1.85 -21.69
N LYS A 279 3.47 2.61 -22.49
CA LYS A 279 4.92 2.43 -22.59
C LYS A 279 5.62 2.67 -21.25
N MET A 280 5.25 3.73 -20.52
CA MET A 280 5.79 3.99 -19.18
C MET A 280 5.46 2.87 -18.19
N TYR A 281 4.24 2.33 -18.24
CA TYR A 281 3.84 1.15 -17.48
C TYR A 281 4.74 -0.04 -17.78
N MET A 282 4.94 -0.38 -19.06
CA MET A 282 5.79 -1.51 -19.46
C MET A 282 7.24 -1.32 -19.01
N VAL A 283 7.85 -0.16 -19.29
CA VAL A 283 9.25 0.10 -18.92
C VAL A 283 9.44 0.01 -17.41
N SER A 284 8.53 0.61 -16.63
CA SER A 284 8.58 0.54 -15.16
C SER A 284 8.43 -0.91 -14.69
N LYS A 285 7.52 -1.67 -15.29
CA LYS A 285 7.35 -3.11 -15.03
C LYS A 285 8.66 -3.87 -15.30
N GLU A 286 9.31 -3.70 -16.45
CA GLU A 286 10.59 -4.37 -16.72
C GLU A 286 11.66 -4.03 -15.68
N CYS A 287 11.80 -2.76 -15.30
CA CYS A 287 12.73 -2.35 -14.26
C CYS A 287 12.45 -3.03 -12.91
N ILE A 288 11.17 -3.14 -12.54
CA ILE A 288 10.74 -3.81 -11.29
C ILE A 288 11.10 -5.29 -11.32
N PHE A 289 10.86 -5.99 -12.43
CA PHE A 289 11.18 -7.41 -12.53
C PHE A 289 12.69 -7.66 -12.58
N GLY A 290 13.44 -6.77 -13.21
CA GLY A 290 14.90 -6.75 -13.16
C GLY A 290 15.43 -6.64 -11.73
N SER A 291 14.91 -5.69 -10.94
CA SER A 291 15.34 -5.53 -9.54
C SER A 291 14.80 -6.62 -8.62
N ALA A 292 13.64 -7.22 -8.95
CA ALA A 292 13.03 -8.26 -8.15
C ALA A 292 13.90 -9.51 -8.00
N HIS A 293 14.71 -9.84 -9.01
CA HIS A 293 15.68 -10.93 -8.90
C HIS A 293 16.63 -10.79 -7.70
N GLU A 294 17.01 -9.56 -7.32
CA GLU A 294 17.96 -9.33 -6.24
C GLU A 294 17.38 -9.61 -4.85
N TRP A 295 16.07 -9.44 -4.68
CA TRP A 295 15.42 -9.58 -3.37
C TRP A 295 14.39 -10.72 -3.27
N LEU A 296 14.00 -11.35 -4.37
CA LEU A 296 13.19 -12.57 -4.41
C LEU A 296 14.00 -13.86 -4.35
N VAL A 297 15.31 -13.78 -4.57
CA VAL A 297 16.21 -14.92 -4.43
C VAL A 297 16.88 -14.82 -3.05
N PRO A 298 16.26 -15.30 -1.96
CA PRO A 298 16.98 -15.42 -0.71
C PRO A 298 17.98 -16.58 -0.80
N LYS A 299 19.14 -16.39 -0.19
CA LYS A 299 20.11 -17.46 0.14
C LYS A 299 19.54 -18.56 1.06
N ASN A 300 18.26 -18.47 1.47
CA ASN A 300 17.61 -19.28 2.52
C ASN A 300 16.22 -19.85 2.10
N ASN A 301 16.13 -20.58 0.99
CA ASN A 301 15.07 -21.58 0.70
C ASN A 301 13.64 -21.15 0.29
N LEU A 302 13.35 -19.89 -0.01
CA LEU A 302 12.03 -19.53 -0.56
C LEU A 302 12.10 -19.33 -2.08
N TYR A 303 12.04 -20.44 -2.82
CA TYR A 303 12.03 -20.48 -4.28
C TYR A 303 10.61 -20.23 -4.83
N PHE A 304 10.11 -19.00 -4.77
CA PHE A 304 8.72 -18.74 -5.17
C PHE A 304 8.53 -18.45 -6.68
N LEU A 305 9.58 -18.05 -7.40
CA LEU A 305 9.40 -17.26 -8.63
C LEU A 305 10.24 -17.58 -9.89
N PRO A 306 11.24 -18.50 -9.91
CA PRO A 306 12.02 -18.70 -11.14
C PRO A 306 11.14 -18.97 -12.36
N GLU A 307 10.18 -19.89 -12.27
CA GLU A 307 9.39 -20.29 -13.44
C GLU A 307 8.35 -19.28 -13.91
N ILE A 308 7.71 -18.53 -12.99
CA ILE A 308 6.66 -17.56 -13.34
C ILE A 308 7.27 -16.34 -14.03
N CYS A 309 8.44 -15.90 -13.54
CA CYS A 309 9.16 -14.81 -14.17
C CYS A 309 9.77 -15.26 -15.51
N THR A 310 10.41 -16.42 -15.61
CA THR A 310 11.11 -16.79 -16.86
C THR A 310 10.21 -17.20 -18.03
N LYS A 311 8.95 -17.60 -17.79
CA LYS A 311 8.06 -18.12 -18.86
C LYS A 311 7.25 -17.04 -19.60
N ARG A 312 7.26 -15.78 -19.14
CA ARG A 312 6.42 -14.70 -19.70
C ARG A 312 7.19 -13.47 -20.20
N TYR A 313 8.52 -13.54 -20.22
CA TYR A 313 9.40 -12.60 -20.90
C TYR A 313 10.01 -13.26 -22.12
#